data_AF-A0A8K0KQA1-F1
#
_entry.id   AF-A0A8K0KQA1-F1
#
_cell.length_a   1.000
_cell.length_b   1.000
_cell.length_c   1.000
_cell.angle_alpha   90.00
_cell.angle_beta   90.00
_cell.angle_gamma   90.00
#
_symmetry.space_group_name_H-M   'P 1'
#
loop_
_entity.id
_entity.type
_entity.pdbx_description
1 polymer ?
#
loop_
_entity_poly.entity_id
_entity_poly.type
_entity_poly.pdbx_seq_one_letter_code
_entity_poly.pdbx_strand_id
1 'polypeptide(L)'
;MYKLLGGLKDYLKWQDIVTDNAVFRLHNLFTTVLLLAFSLIVTATQYVGNPIQCIASGVPMKVINTYCWITSTFTMPDAFYRETGVEVAHPGVGPDLPRGVPGGGMYGRGAPDDPRKYYTYYQWVCFVLFFQAILCYTPKWLWDNWEGGLMRTIVMGLNVGLQTEKDKKKKKDVLIDYLLKHIKRHNMYALRYWMCEFLCLVNIIGQLYLMNHFFDGEFISYGLKVASFSEQSQEERADPMVYVFPRVTKCTFHKFGPSGSLVRHDSLCVLPLNVVNEKTYVFLWFWFIILAFLLSLLVGYRAILLAAPSLRPRLLAARHRGSVPRETADIVAREAEVGDWWLLYMLGRNIDPCIYKEVVAELAKKMETAASNSGPRVPRELPSAPSSFETQPTMEKRSLTEV
;
A
#
# COMPACT_ATOMS: atom_id res chain seq x y z
N MET A 1 -20.94 17.34 3.20
CA MET A 1 -20.51 16.10 2.52
C MET A 1 -20.09 16.33 1.07
N TYR A 2 -20.93 16.92 0.21
CA TYR A 2 -20.58 17.18 -1.21
C TYR A 2 -19.37 18.11 -1.45
N LYS A 3 -19.07 19.07 -0.55
CA LYS A 3 -17.87 19.93 -0.68
C LYS A 3 -16.53 19.20 -0.41
N LEU A 4 -16.52 18.20 0.45
CA LEU A 4 -15.34 17.34 0.71
C LEU A 4 -15.11 16.36 -0.46
N LEU A 5 -16.19 15.80 -1.01
CA LEU A 5 -16.16 14.99 -2.24
C LEU A 5 -15.87 15.83 -3.50
N GLY A 6 -16.16 17.13 -3.48
CA GLY A 6 -15.78 18.06 -4.54
C GLY A 6 -14.26 18.13 -4.77
N GLY A 7 -13.48 17.99 -3.70
CA GLY A 7 -12.02 17.91 -3.78
C GLY A 7 -11.51 16.61 -4.42
N LEU A 8 -12.24 15.48 -4.31
CA LEU A 8 -11.89 14.23 -5.00
C LEU A 8 -11.85 14.38 -6.52
N LYS A 9 -12.67 15.28 -7.09
CA LYS A 9 -12.68 15.56 -8.53
C LYS A 9 -11.33 16.10 -9.01
N ASP A 10 -10.66 16.92 -8.20
CA ASP A 10 -9.32 17.43 -8.51
C ASP A 10 -8.25 16.34 -8.40
N TYR A 11 -8.46 15.32 -7.56
CA TYR A 11 -7.58 14.15 -7.47
C TYR A 11 -7.76 13.16 -8.63
N LEU A 12 -8.95 13.10 -9.24
CA LEU A 12 -9.25 12.31 -10.44
C LEU A 12 -8.96 13.07 -11.75
N LYS A 13 -8.56 14.35 -11.68
CA LYS A 13 -8.15 15.10 -12.88
C LYS A 13 -6.92 14.46 -13.52
N TRP A 14 -6.97 14.38 -14.85
CA TRP A 14 -5.81 13.99 -15.63
C TRP A 14 -4.68 14.99 -15.37
N GLN A 15 -3.51 14.49 -14.95
CA GLN A 15 -2.36 15.35 -14.74
C GLN A 15 -1.75 15.71 -16.09
N ASP A 16 -1.64 17.00 -16.40
CA ASP A 16 -0.97 17.47 -17.62
C ASP A 16 0.50 17.03 -17.69
N ILE A 17 1.12 16.80 -16.52
CA ILE A 17 2.51 16.39 -16.39
C ILE A 17 2.59 15.24 -15.39
N VAL A 18 3.10 14.12 -15.88
CA VAL A 18 3.20 12.83 -15.21
C VAL A 18 4.59 12.69 -14.59
N THR A 19 4.66 12.87 -13.27
CA THR A 19 5.92 12.80 -12.51
C THR A 19 6.02 11.54 -11.65
N ASP A 20 4.98 10.71 -11.65
CA ASP A 20 4.83 9.51 -10.84
C ASP A 20 4.40 8.27 -11.66
N ASN A 21 4.53 7.10 -11.04
CA ASN A 21 4.14 5.81 -11.62
C ASN A 21 2.71 5.41 -11.23
N ALA A 22 2.07 4.53 -12.00
CA ALA A 22 0.72 4.03 -11.73
C ALA A 22 0.61 3.36 -10.35
N VAL A 23 1.58 2.51 -9.98
CA VAL A 23 1.62 1.85 -8.66
C VAL A 23 1.81 2.87 -7.54
N PHE A 24 2.63 3.90 -7.76
CA PHE A 24 2.83 4.98 -6.79
C PHE A 24 1.53 5.77 -6.56
N ARG A 25 0.76 6.05 -7.62
CA ARG A 25 -0.58 6.65 -7.51
C ARG A 25 -1.57 5.74 -6.79
N LEU A 26 -1.53 4.44 -7.09
CA LEU A 26 -2.43 3.47 -6.47
C LEU A 26 -2.25 3.44 -4.95
N HIS A 27 -0.99 3.46 -4.49
CA HIS A 27 -0.66 3.57 -3.07
C HIS A 27 -1.06 4.95 -2.49
N ASN A 28 -0.49 6.04 -3.00
CA ASN A 28 -0.60 7.33 -2.30
C ASN A 28 -1.94 8.04 -2.48
N LEU A 29 -2.56 7.89 -3.65
CA LEU A 29 -3.76 8.64 -4.01
C LEU A 29 -5.01 7.81 -3.77
N PHE A 30 -5.10 6.67 -4.47
CA PHE A 30 -6.28 5.83 -4.42
C PHE A 30 -6.50 5.24 -3.02
N THR A 31 -5.45 4.70 -2.40
CA THR A 31 -5.58 4.10 -1.05
C THR A 31 -5.91 5.15 0.00
N THR A 32 -5.34 6.36 -0.09
CA THR A 32 -5.70 7.47 0.80
C THR A 32 -7.18 7.83 0.67
N VAL A 33 -7.68 7.98 -0.56
CA VAL A 33 -9.10 8.28 -0.81
C VAL A 33 -10.00 7.16 -0.30
N LEU A 34 -9.62 5.91 -0.55
CA LEU A 34 -10.32 4.72 -0.07
C LEU A 34 -10.41 4.69 1.46
N LEU A 35 -9.29 4.90 2.15
CA LEU A 35 -9.23 4.91 3.62
C LEU A 35 -10.03 6.08 4.21
N LEU A 36 -9.96 7.26 3.61
CA LEU A 36 -10.79 8.41 4.02
C LEU A 36 -12.28 8.12 3.80
N ALA A 37 -12.66 7.48 2.69
CA ALA A 37 -14.04 7.10 2.43
C ALA A 37 -14.55 6.11 3.50
N PHE A 38 -13.78 5.08 3.84
CA PHE A 38 -14.14 4.15 4.91
C PHE A 38 -14.18 4.82 6.28
N SER A 39 -13.22 5.70 6.60
CA SER A 39 -13.23 6.48 7.84
C SER A 39 -14.51 7.31 7.95
N LEU A 40 -14.95 7.97 6.87
CA LEU A 40 -16.20 8.74 6.84
C LEU A 40 -17.44 7.85 7.02
N ILE A 41 -17.49 6.69 6.36
CA ILE A 41 -18.60 5.73 6.48
C ILE A 41 -18.72 5.24 7.94
N VAL A 42 -17.61 4.83 8.54
CA VAL A 42 -17.56 4.36 9.93
C VAL A 42 -17.91 5.49 10.90
N THR A 43 -17.42 6.70 10.67
CA THR A 43 -17.77 7.87 11.50
C THR A 43 -19.27 8.15 11.45
N ALA A 44 -19.88 8.06 10.27
CA ALA A 44 -21.33 8.26 10.12
C ALA A 44 -22.13 7.21 10.92
N THR A 45 -21.73 5.94 10.89
CA THR A 45 -22.43 4.88 11.64
C THR A 45 -22.19 4.97 13.15
N GLN A 46 -21.03 5.46 13.59
CA GLN A 46 -20.69 5.63 15.01
C GLN A 46 -21.39 6.79 15.69
N TYR A 47 -21.41 7.97 15.06
CA TYR A 47 -21.85 9.21 15.71
C TYR A 47 -23.25 9.66 15.30
N VAL A 48 -23.71 9.30 14.09
CA VAL A 48 -25.05 9.67 13.59
C VAL A 48 -26.02 8.49 13.71
N GLY A 49 -25.52 7.26 13.54
CA GLY A 49 -26.28 6.03 13.66
C GLY A 49 -26.49 5.55 15.10
N ASN A 50 -27.07 4.35 15.23
CA ASN A 50 -27.16 3.61 16.48
C ASN A 50 -26.06 2.54 16.50
N PRO A 51 -24.89 2.79 17.11
CA PRO A 51 -23.75 1.88 17.02
C PRO A 51 -23.94 0.58 17.82
N ILE A 52 -24.80 0.62 18.85
CA ILE A 52 -25.13 -0.51 19.71
C ILE A 52 -26.61 -0.48 20.10
N GLN A 53 -27.24 -1.66 20.13
CA GLN A 53 -28.61 -1.85 20.59
C GLN A 53 -28.63 -3.01 21.59
N CYS A 54 -28.88 -2.69 22.86
CA CYS A 54 -28.96 -3.69 23.91
C CYS A 54 -30.41 -4.12 24.18
N ILE A 55 -30.56 -5.22 24.91
CA ILE A 55 -31.83 -5.69 25.48
C ILE A 55 -31.64 -5.75 26.99
N ALA A 56 -32.53 -5.11 27.73
CA ALA A 56 -32.53 -5.17 29.19
C ALA A 56 -33.91 -4.89 29.77
N SER A 57 -34.16 -5.42 30.97
CA SER A 57 -35.40 -5.22 31.71
C SER A 57 -35.19 -4.33 32.94
N GLY A 58 -36.11 -3.40 33.19
CA GLY A 58 -36.13 -2.60 34.42
C GLY A 58 -35.13 -1.43 34.48
N VAL A 59 -34.53 -1.03 33.35
CA VAL A 59 -33.71 0.18 33.20
C VAL A 59 -34.02 0.80 31.82
N PRO A 60 -34.08 2.14 31.69
CA PRO A 60 -34.32 2.78 30.39
C PRO A 60 -33.26 2.41 29.34
N MET A 61 -33.71 1.99 28.16
CA MET A 61 -32.84 1.48 27.08
C MET A 61 -31.74 2.46 26.66
N LYS A 62 -32.06 3.76 26.64
CA LYS A 62 -31.09 4.80 26.27
C LYS A 62 -29.90 4.84 27.24
N VAL A 63 -30.15 4.65 28.54
CA VAL A 63 -29.09 4.65 29.57
C VAL A 63 -28.16 3.46 29.36
N ILE A 64 -28.73 2.27 29.14
CA ILE A 64 -27.94 1.04 28.92
C ILE A 64 -27.15 1.12 27.63
N ASN A 65 -27.78 1.53 26.53
CA ASN A 65 -27.09 1.67 25.24
C ASN A 65 -25.90 2.64 25.36
N THR A 66 -26.09 3.80 26.00
CA THR A 66 -24.99 4.75 26.22
C THR A 66 -23.93 4.20 27.17
N TYR A 67 -24.32 3.57 28.29
CA TYR A 67 -23.38 3.00 29.24
C TYR A 67 -22.53 1.89 28.62
N CYS A 68 -23.16 0.96 27.91
CA CYS A 68 -22.49 -0.17 27.26
C CYS A 68 -21.64 0.27 26.09
N TRP A 69 -22.02 1.36 25.39
CA TRP A 69 -21.16 1.97 24.38
C TRP A 69 -19.87 2.55 24.98
N ILE A 70 -19.94 3.19 26.15
CA ILE A 70 -18.79 3.85 26.80
C ILE A 70 -17.91 2.85 27.56
N THR A 71 -18.52 1.94 28.31
CA THR A 71 -17.85 1.07 29.30
C THR A 71 -17.31 -0.23 28.68
N SER A 72 -17.35 -0.34 27.35
CA SER A 72 -17.00 -1.53 26.57
C SER A 72 -17.94 -2.71 26.76
N THR A 73 -17.88 -3.65 25.82
CA THR A 73 -18.64 -4.89 25.83
C THR A 73 -17.71 -6.08 25.72
N PHE A 74 -18.13 -7.27 26.15
CA PHE A 74 -17.29 -8.46 26.13
C PHE A 74 -17.98 -9.67 25.52
N THR A 75 -17.18 -10.66 25.12
CA THR A 75 -17.62 -12.02 24.77
C THR A 75 -16.92 -13.04 25.67
N MET A 76 -17.47 -14.25 25.68
CA MET A 76 -16.92 -15.42 26.36
C MET A 76 -16.25 -16.30 25.28
N PRO A 77 -14.91 -16.42 25.24
CA PRO A 77 -14.20 -17.17 24.20
C PRO A 77 -14.61 -18.65 24.10
N ASP A 78 -14.93 -19.28 25.23
CA ASP A 78 -15.39 -20.66 25.30
C ASP A 78 -16.80 -20.84 24.68
N ALA A 79 -17.64 -19.81 24.75
CA ALA A 79 -18.98 -19.81 24.18
C ALA A 79 -19.01 -19.72 22.64
N PHE A 80 -17.86 -19.57 21.97
CA PHE A 80 -17.79 -19.66 20.50
C PHE A 80 -17.80 -21.10 19.98
N TYR A 81 -17.40 -22.06 20.81
CA TYR A 81 -17.30 -23.48 20.42
C TYR A 81 -18.52 -24.31 20.84
N ARG A 82 -19.50 -23.68 21.48
CA ARG A 82 -20.73 -24.31 21.98
C ARG A 82 -21.84 -24.26 20.95
N GLU A 83 -22.73 -25.24 20.97
CA GLU A 83 -23.84 -25.31 20.00
C GLU A 83 -24.88 -24.20 20.25
N THR A 84 -25.11 -23.38 19.22
CA THR A 84 -26.11 -22.31 19.24
C THR A 84 -27.54 -22.85 19.24
N GLY A 85 -28.40 -22.28 20.06
CA GLY A 85 -29.80 -22.69 20.21
C GLY A 85 -30.00 -23.83 21.21
N VAL A 86 -28.93 -24.52 21.62
CA VAL A 86 -28.95 -25.58 22.64
C VAL A 86 -28.19 -25.13 23.89
N GLU A 87 -26.89 -24.84 23.76
CA GLU A 87 -26.02 -24.49 24.89
C GLU A 87 -25.83 -22.98 25.07
N VAL A 88 -25.87 -22.22 23.97
CA VAL A 88 -25.70 -20.76 23.96
C VAL A 88 -26.71 -20.09 23.03
N ALA A 89 -27.13 -18.87 23.36
CA ALA A 89 -28.08 -18.12 22.52
C ALA A 89 -27.42 -17.63 21.21
N HIS A 90 -26.17 -17.17 21.30
CA HIS A 90 -25.36 -16.70 20.17
C HIS A 90 -23.88 -17.04 20.42
N PRO A 91 -23.05 -17.18 19.37
CA PRO A 91 -21.62 -17.43 19.52
C PRO A 91 -20.96 -16.34 20.38
N GLY A 92 -20.16 -16.76 21.37
CA GLY A 92 -19.49 -15.83 22.28
C GLY A 92 -20.38 -15.26 23.40
N VAL A 93 -21.65 -15.64 23.48
CA VAL A 93 -22.58 -15.24 24.56
C VAL A 93 -22.84 -16.43 25.47
N GLY A 94 -22.14 -16.46 26.61
CA GLY A 94 -22.30 -17.48 27.64
C GLY A 94 -22.67 -16.91 29.02
N PRO A 95 -23.05 -17.77 29.98
CA PRO A 95 -23.23 -17.36 31.37
C PRO A 95 -21.89 -16.88 31.94
N ASP A 96 -21.90 -15.76 32.67
CA ASP A 96 -20.73 -15.25 33.38
C ASP A 96 -20.66 -15.93 34.75
N LEU A 97 -20.12 -17.15 34.77
CA LEU A 97 -20.08 -17.99 35.97
C LEU A 97 -18.86 -17.64 36.84
N PRO A 98 -19.05 -17.45 38.16
CA PRO A 98 -17.94 -17.29 39.09
C PRO A 98 -16.97 -18.49 39.05
N ARG A 99 -15.71 -18.24 39.36
CA ARG A 99 -14.66 -19.25 39.50
C ARG A 99 -15.12 -20.37 40.45
N GLY A 100 -15.07 -21.63 39.99
CA GLY A 100 -15.30 -22.82 40.82
C GLY A 100 -16.72 -23.40 40.80
N VAL A 101 -17.63 -22.90 39.96
CA VAL A 101 -18.98 -23.47 39.79
C VAL A 101 -18.97 -24.57 38.71
N PRO A 102 -19.57 -25.76 38.95
CA PRO A 102 -19.72 -26.80 37.93
C PRO A 102 -20.51 -26.26 36.72
N GLY A 103 -19.95 -26.40 35.51
CA GLY A 103 -20.52 -25.83 34.27
C GLY A 103 -19.94 -24.47 33.83
N GLY A 104 -19.07 -23.87 34.65
CA GLY A 104 -18.32 -22.65 34.34
C GLY A 104 -17.12 -22.87 33.43
N GLY A 105 -17.37 -23.27 32.18
CA GLY A 105 -16.33 -23.38 31.14
C GLY A 105 -15.26 -24.45 31.38
N MET A 106 -14.59 -24.86 30.31
CA MET A 106 -13.59 -25.94 30.30
C MET A 106 -12.21 -25.49 30.84
N TYR A 107 -12.16 -24.63 31.86
CA TYR A 107 -10.89 -24.19 32.44
C TYR A 107 -10.87 -24.42 33.95
N GLY A 108 -10.44 -25.64 34.29
CA GLY A 108 -9.93 -25.96 35.61
C GLY A 108 -8.65 -25.14 35.93
N ARG A 109 -8.41 -24.97 37.23
CA ARG A 109 -7.16 -24.58 37.90
C ARG A 109 -6.01 -24.17 36.94
N GLY A 110 -5.90 -22.86 36.64
CA GLY A 110 -4.85 -22.31 35.76
C GLY A 110 -5.35 -21.31 34.69
N ALA A 111 -6.66 -21.08 34.61
CA ALA A 111 -7.27 -20.08 33.73
C ALA A 111 -6.85 -18.63 34.10
N PRO A 112 -6.79 -17.70 33.12
CA PRO A 112 -6.62 -16.27 33.40
C PRO A 112 -7.66 -15.79 34.43
N ASP A 113 -7.31 -14.76 35.22
CA ASP A 113 -8.19 -14.20 36.26
C ASP A 113 -9.54 -13.68 35.72
N ASP A 114 -9.62 -13.42 34.42
CA ASP A 114 -10.82 -13.02 33.72
C ASP A 114 -11.00 -13.82 32.40
N PRO A 115 -12.05 -14.64 32.24
CA PRO A 115 -12.33 -15.34 31.00
C PRO A 115 -12.91 -14.42 29.91
N ARG A 116 -13.19 -13.14 30.18
CA ARG A 116 -13.89 -12.23 29.27
C ARG A 116 -12.92 -11.59 28.28
N LYS A 117 -13.30 -11.59 26.99
CA LYS A 117 -12.62 -10.79 25.96
C LYS A 117 -13.36 -9.48 25.75
N TYR A 118 -12.72 -8.37 26.10
CA TYR A 118 -13.29 -7.03 25.97
C TYR A 118 -13.01 -6.42 24.59
N TYR A 119 -14.00 -5.71 24.06
CA TYR A 119 -13.92 -5.02 22.78
C TYR A 119 -14.06 -3.52 23.02
N THR A 120 -12.95 -2.79 22.86
CA THR A 120 -12.86 -1.32 22.94
C THR A 120 -12.41 -0.67 21.63
N TYR A 121 -11.81 -1.46 20.73
CA TYR A 121 -11.18 -0.94 19.50
C TYR A 121 -12.17 -0.22 18.59
N TYR A 122 -13.45 -0.59 18.58
CA TYR A 122 -14.42 -0.06 17.62
C TYR A 122 -14.61 1.46 17.79
N GLN A 123 -14.39 2.03 18.98
CA GLN A 123 -14.44 3.49 19.19
C GLN A 123 -13.28 4.21 18.45
N TRP A 124 -12.15 3.52 18.24
CA TRP A 124 -10.94 4.08 17.67
C TRP A 124 -10.78 3.84 16.17
N VAL A 125 -11.57 2.93 15.59
CA VAL A 125 -11.47 2.52 14.17
C VAL A 125 -11.50 3.72 13.21
N CYS A 126 -12.38 4.70 13.42
CA CYS A 126 -12.49 5.86 12.55
C CYS A 126 -11.22 6.72 12.53
N PHE A 127 -10.63 6.93 13.71
CA PHE A 127 -9.38 7.69 13.89
C PHE A 127 -8.20 6.94 13.30
N VAL A 128 -8.12 5.63 13.54
CA VAL A 128 -7.06 4.78 12.97
C VAL A 128 -7.11 4.87 11.44
N LEU A 129 -8.26 4.61 10.80
CA LEU A 129 -8.40 4.70 9.34
C LEU A 129 -8.00 6.09 8.80
N PHE A 130 -8.34 7.16 9.53
CA PHE A 130 -7.96 8.52 9.17
C PHE A 130 -6.43 8.73 9.22
N PHE A 131 -5.77 8.32 10.31
CA PHE A 131 -4.31 8.42 10.42
C PHE A 131 -3.60 7.52 9.41
N GLN A 132 -4.15 6.34 9.12
CA GLN A 132 -3.63 5.47 8.06
C GLN A 132 -3.67 6.16 6.71
N ALA A 133 -4.74 6.88 6.39
CA ALA A 133 -4.83 7.64 5.15
C ALA A 133 -3.74 8.74 5.06
N ILE A 134 -3.49 9.46 6.15
CA ILE A 134 -2.40 10.47 6.21
C ILE A 134 -1.04 9.82 5.96
N LEU A 135 -0.79 8.68 6.61
CA LEU A 135 0.46 7.93 6.44
C LEU A 135 0.64 7.47 4.98
N CYS A 136 -0.40 6.96 4.32
CA CYS A 136 -0.33 6.56 2.90
C CYS A 136 -0.14 7.75 1.95
N TYR A 137 -0.58 8.96 2.31
CA TYR A 137 -0.36 10.16 1.50
C TYR A 137 1.04 10.77 1.67
N THR A 138 1.73 10.47 2.78
CA THR A 138 3.01 11.07 3.16
C THR A 138 4.10 10.95 2.09
N PRO A 139 4.32 9.79 1.42
CA PRO A 139 5.34 9.69 0.38
C PRO A 139 5.08 10.59 -0.83
N LYS A 140 3.81 10.82 -1.21
CA LYS A 140 3.43 11.75 -2.28
C LYS A 140 3.70 13.19 -1.89
N TRP A 141 3.29 13.60 -0.69
CA TRP A 141 3.58 14.95 -0.17
C TRP A 141 5.09 15.21 -0.15
N LEU A 142 5.88 14.23 0.28
CA LEU A 142 7.34 14.32 0.29
C LEU A 142 7.92 14.46 -1.13
N TRP A 143 7.44 13.65 -2.06
CA TRP A 143 7.85 13.73 -3.46
C TRP A 143 7.53 15.09 -4.08
N ASP A 144 6.33 15.63 -3.87
CA ASP A 144 5.91 16.91 -4.46
C ASP A 144 6.79 18.07 -3.98
N ASN A 145 7.14 18.07 -2.69
CA ASN A 145 8.04 19.04 -2.10
C ASN A 145 9.48 18.90 -2.64
N TRP A 146 9.93 17.68 -2.91
CA TRP A 146 11.27 17.40 -3.43
C TRP A 146 11.42 17.61 -4.94
N GLU A 147 10.37 17.36 -5.72
CA GLU A 147 10.34 17.59 -7.16
C GLU A 147 10.39 19.09 -7.47
N GLY A 148 9.69 19.90 -6.67
CA GLY A 148 9.71 21.36 -6.78
C GLY A 148 9.24 21.90 -8.15
N GLY A 149 8.50 21.09 -8.92
CA GLY A 149 8.04 21.44 -10.26
C GLY A 149 9.13 21.43 -11.33
N LEU A 150 10.24 20.73 -11.11
CA LEU A 150 11.32 20.62 -12.09
C LEU A 150 10.82 20.06 -13.43
N MET A 151 10.06 18.96 -13.42
CA MET A 151 9.57 18.34 -14.66
C MET A 151 8.65 19.30 -15.43
N ARG A 152 7.80 20.04 -14.70
CA ARG A 152 6.94 21.07 -15.29
C ARG A 152 7.73 22.18 -15.98
N THR A 153 8.82 22.60 -15.37
CA THR A 153 9.69 23.66 -15.89
C THR A 153 10.45 23.21 -17.13
N ILE A 154 11.03 21.99 -17.09
CA ILE A 154 11.81 21.40 -18.18
C ILE A 154 10.94 21.11 -19.41
N VAL A 155 9.71 20.67 -19.21
CA VAL A 155 8.77 20.40 -20.32
C VAL A 155 8.35 21.69 -21.01
N MET A 156 8.20 22.83 -20.30
CA MET A 156 7.94 24.17 -20.89
C MET A 156 6.85 24.21 -21.99
N GLY A 157 5.82 23.37 -21.88
CA GLY A 157 4.75 23.27 -22.88
C GLY A 157 5.12 22.49 -24.16
N LEU A 158 6.22 21.73 -24.18
CA LEU A 158 6.61 20.79 -25.24
C LEU A 158 5.74 19.52 -25.27
N ASN A 159 4.73 19.45 -24.41
CA ASN A 159 3.66 18.46 -24.40
C ASN A 159 2.45 18.86 -25.28
N VAL A 160 2.46 20.07 -25.85
CA VAL A 160 1.36 20.60 -26.69
C VAL A 160 1.82 20.70 -28.15
N GLY A 161 1.27 19.83 -29.01
CA GLY A 161 1.67 19.72 -30.42
C GLY A 161 1.37 20.95 -31.31
N LEU A 162 0.42 21.80 -30.90
CA LEU A 162 -0.02 22.99 -31.65
C LEU A 162 0.81 24.25 -31.31
N GLN A 163 2.09 24.25 -31.69
CA GLN A 163 2.98 25.42 -31.58
C GLN A 163 3.71 25.68 -32.89
N THR A 164 4.08 26.95 -33.13
CA THR A 164 4.89 27.34 -34.29
C THR A 164 6.26 26.65 -34.24
N GLU A 165 6.75 26.15 -35.39
CA GLU A 165 8.03 25.44 -35.49
C GLU A 165 9.23 26.25 -34.94
N LYS A 166 9.19 27.58 -35.09
CA LYS A 166 10.20 28.49 -34.52
C LYS A 166 10.24 28.44 -32.98
N ASP A 167 9.09 28.36 -32.34
CA ASP A 167 9.00 28.35 -30.86
C ASP A 167 9.34 26.97 -30.30
N LYS A 168 8.94 25.90 -31.00
CA LYS A 168 9.38 24.53 -30.66
C LYS A 168 10.90 24.42 -30.68
N LYS A 169 11.55 24.94 -31.73
CA LYS A 169 13.01 24.91 -31.85
C LYS A 169 13.70 25.66 -30.72
N LYS A 170 13.25 26.89 -30.40
CA LYS A 170 13.80 27.67 -29.27
C LYS A 170 13.67 26.94 -27.93
N LYS A 171 12.49 26.39 -27.63
CA LYS A 171 12.24 25.65 -26.38
C LYS A 171 13.09 24.38 -26.29
N LYS A 172 13.25 23.67 -27.42
CA LYS A 172 14.13 22.50 -27.54
C LYS A 172 15.59 22.87 -27.25
N ASP A 173 16.08 23.95 -27.84
CA ASP A 173 17.46 24.39 -27.65
C ASP A 173 17.73 24.76 -26.17
N VAL A 174 16.79 25.46 -25.52
CA VAL A 174 16.85 25.78 -24.07
C VAL A 174 16.86 24.51 -23.22
N LEU A 175 16.03 23.51 -23.56
CA LEU A 175 15.98 22.22 -22.87
C LEU A 175 17.32 21.48 -22.97
N ILE A 176 17.91 21.40 -24.16
CA ILE A 176 19.20 20.72 -24.37
C ILE A 176 20.33 21.45 -23.64
N ASP A 177 20.35 22.78 -23.66
CA ASP A 177 21.33 23.59 -22.93
C ASP A 177 21.25 23.33 -21.41
N TYR A 178 20.03 23.31 -20.85
CA TYR A 178 19.80 22.94 -19.46
C TYR A 178 20.34 21.53 -19.14
N LEU A 179 20.00 20.53 -19.95
CA LEU A 179 20.41 19.14 -19.73
C LEU A 179 21.93 18.97 -19.77
N LEU A 180 22.61 19.65 -20.71
CA LEU A 180 24.08 19.63 -20.81
C LEU A 180 24.74 20.33 -19.62
N LYS A 181 24.23 21.49 -19.22
CA LYS A 181 24.77 22.28 -18.11
C LYS A 181 24.65 21.58 -16.76
N HIS A 182 23.59 20.77 -16.57
CA HIS A 182 23.27 20.10 -15.32
C HIS A 182 23.51 18.57 -15.36
N ILE A 183 24.22 18.07 -16.36
CA ILE A 183 24.55 16.64 -16.44
C ILE A 183 25.35 16.19 -15.20
N LYS A 184 25.12 14.96 -14.74
CA LYS A 184 25.69 14.33 -13.53
C LYS A 184 25.25 14.95 -12.20
N ARG A 185 24.33 15.92 -12.21
CA ARG A 185 23.77 16.52 -10.98
C ARG A 185 22.39 15.98 -10.60
N HIS A 186 21.73 15.21 -11.47
CA HIS A 186 20.37 14.71 -11.24
C HIS A 186 20.29 13.40 -10.42
N ASN A 187 21.40 12.85 -9.92
CA ASN A 187 21.37 11.63 -9.09
C ASN A 187 20.51 11.79 -7.84
N MET A 188 20.58 12.96 -7.20
CA MET A 188 19.77 13.23 -6.01
C MET A 188 18.27 13.27 -6.33
N TYR A 189 17.90 13.73 -7.53
CA TYR A 189 16.51 13.73 -8.00
C TYR A 189 15.98 12.29 -8.15
N ALA A 190 16.73 11.42 -8.84
CA ALA A 190 16.34 10.02 -9.00
C ALA A 190 16.32 9.25 -7.66
N LEU A 191 17.32 9.48 -6.81
CA LEU A 191 17.37 8.86 -5.49
C LEU A 191 16.17 9.26 -4.63
N ARG A 192 15.84 10.56 -4.55
CA ARG A 192 14.65 11.05 -3.82
C ARG A 192 13.37 10.37 -4.29
N TYR A 193 13.19 10.23 -5.60
CA TYR A 193 12.03 9.54 -6.16
C TYR A 193 11.97 8.07 -5.76
N TRP A 194 13.06 7.31 -5.94
CA TRP A 194 13.10 5.90 -5.59
C TRP A 194 13.01 5.65 -4.08
N MET A 195 13.50 6.59 -3.26
CA MET A 195 13.31 6.58 -1.82
C MET A 195 11.83 6.78 -1.45
N CYS A 196 11.07 7.62 -2.16
CA CYS A 196 9.62 7.70 -1.98
C CYS A 196 8.92 6.39 -2.40
N GLU A 197 9.32 5.75 -3.52
CA GLU A 197 8.78 4.45 -3.92
C GLU A 197 9.08 3.36 -2.86
N PHE A 198 10.28 3.36 -2.29
CA PHE A 198 10.64 2.47 -1.18
C PHE A 198 9.84 2.78 0.10
N LEU A 199 9.66 4.06 0.43
CA LEU A 199 8.86 4.49 1.58
C LEU A 199 7.40 4.04 1.46
N CYS A 200 6.83 3.97 0.25
CA CYS A 200 5.50 3.37 0.04
C CYS A 200 5.46 1.89 0.42
N LEU A 201 6.51 1.12 0.12
CA LEU A 201 6.61 -0.29 0.51
C LEU A 201 6.74 -0.43 2.04
N VAL A 202 7.59 0.38 2.66
CA VAL A 202 7.71 0.42 4.12
C VAL A 202 6.38 0.81 4.76
N ASN A 203 5.68 1.80 4.17
CA ASN A 203 4.37 2.24 4.64
C ASN A 203 3.36 1.10 4.61
N ILE A 204 3.16 0.42 3.48
CA ILE A 204 2.13 -0.63 3.38
C ILE A 204 2.42 -1.83 4.29
N ILE A 205 3.69 -2.21 4.46
CA ILE A 205 4.10 -3.24 5.43
C ILE A 205 3.83 -2.76 6.86
N GLY A 206 4.15 -1.50 7.15
CA GLY A 206 3.83 -0.86 8.42
C GLY A 206 2.33 -0.83 8.70
N GLN A 207 1.48 -0.56 7.69
CA GLN A 207 0.02 -0.60 7.82
C GLN A 207 -0.47 -2.00 8.17
N LEU A 208 0.04 -3.04 7.50
CA LEU A 208 -0.31 -4.44 7.81
C LEU A 208 0.05 -4.80 9.25
N TYR A 209 1.24 -4.39 9.72
CA TYR A 209 1.66 -4.64 11.10
C TYR A 209 0.84 -3.84 12.12
N LEU A 210 0.55 -2.58 11.83
CA LEU A 210 -0.29 -1.72 12.66
C LEU A 210 -1.68 -2.33 12.83
N MET A 211 -2.28 -2.83 11.74
CA MET A 211 -3.58 -3.52 11.80
C MET A 211 -3.49 -4.84 12.55
N ASN A 212 -2.41 -5.60 12.38
CA ASN A 212 -2.19 -6.83 13.12
C ASN A 212 -2.11 -6.58 14.62
N HIS A 213 -1.38 -5.55 15.03
CA HIS A 213 -1.29 -5.16 16.44
C HIS A 213 -2.64 -4.64 16.97
N PHE A 214 -3.38 -3.87 16.17
CA PHE A 214 -4.69 -3.31 16.56
C PHE A 214 -5.77 -4.38 16.77
N PHE A 215 -5.67 -5.53 16.10
CA PHE A 215 -6.61 -6.67 16.22
C PHE A 215 -5.99 -7.88 16.94
N ASP A 216 -5.10 -7.65 17.92
CA ASP A 216 -4.51 -8.69 18.78
C ASP A 216 -3.81 -9.85 18.02
N GLY A 217 -3.22 -9.57 16.86
CA GLY A 217 -2.46 -10.53 16.07
C GLY A 217 -3.26 -11.31 15.02
N GLU A 218 -4.56 -11.05 14.89
CA GLU A 218 -5.42 -11.83 13.99
C GLU A 218 -5.45 -11.32 12.54
N PHE A 219 -5.05 -10.06 12.29
CA PHE A 219 -5.26 -9.40 10.99
C PHE A 219 -4.46 -10.02 9.84
N ILE A 220 -3.21 -10.44 10.02
CA ILE A 220 -2.40 -10.99 8.92
C ILE A 220 -3.06 -12.27 8.37
N SER A 221 -3.55 -13.13 9.26
CA SER A 221 -4.23 -14.38 8.89
C SER A 221 -5.67 -14.18 8.42
N TYR A 222 -6.22 -12.97 8.58
CA TYR A 222 -7.63 -12.69 8.45
C TYR A 222 -8.17 -13.06 7.06
N GLY A 223 -7.67 -12.44 5.98
CA GLY A 223 -8.24 -12.68 4.64
C GLY A 223 -8.09 -14.11 4.14
N LEU A 224 -7.02 -14.81 4.52
CA LEU A 224 -6.86 -16.25 4.20
C LEU A 224 -7.92 -17.10 4.91
N LYS A 225 -8.16 -16.83 6.20
CA LYS A 225 -9.24 -17.47 6.97
C LYS A 225 -10.60 -17.15 6.34
N VAL A 226 -10.87 -15.91 5.94
CA VAL A 226 -12.15 -15.56 5.31
C VAL A 226 -12.37 -16.29 3.99
N ALA A 227 -11.32 -16.39 3.15
CA ALA A 227 -11.38 -17.06 1.87
C ALA A 227 -11.64 -18.57 2.01
N SER A 228 -10.99 -19.25 2.96
CA SER A 228 -11.14 -20.69 3.16
C SER A 228 -12.54 -21.11 3.63
N PHE A 229 -13.24 -20.22 4.34
CA PHE A 229 -14.57 -20.52 4.83
C PHE A 229 -15.69 -19.98 3.91
N SER A 230 -15.38 -19.21 2.86
CA SER A 230 -16.35 -18.48 2.02
C SER A 230 -17.47 -19.34 1.40
N GLU A 231 -17.30 -20.65 1.26
CA GLU A 231 -18.28 -21.56 0.66
C GLU A 231 -19.31 -22.14 1.65
N GLN A 232 -19.16 -21.93 2.97
CA GLN A 232 -20.08 -22.44 3.99
C GLN A 232 -21.19 -21.43 4.34
N SER A 233 -22.40 -21.96 4.60
CA SER A 233 -23.59 -21.20 5.01
C SER A 233 -23.35 -20.39 6.29
N GLN A 234 -23.91 -19.17 6.37
CA GLN A 234 -23.62 -18.22 7.47
C GLN A 234 -24.14 -18.67 8.85
N GLU A 235 -25.06 -19.63 8.91
CA GLU A 235 -25.75 -20.04 10.15
C GLU A 235 -25.02 -21.14 10.93
N GLU A 236 -24.21 -21.99 10.28
CA GLU A 236 -23.42 -23.05 10.93
C GLU A 236 -21.96 -22.66 11.21
N ARG A 237 -21.61 -21.39 10.94
CA ARG A 237 -20.23 -20.95 10.83
C ARG A 237 -19.74 -20.34 12.15
N ALA A 238 -18.89 -21.06 12.86
CA ALA A 238 -17.99 -20.47 13.86
C ALA A 238 -16.88 -19.69 13.14
N ASP A 239 -17.28 -18.59 12.51
CA ASP A 239 -16.41 -17.76 11.70
C ASP A 239 -15.28 -17.17 12.56
N PRO A 240 -13.99 -17.32 12.18
CA PRO A 240 -12.90 -16.58 12.80
C PRO A 240 -13.15 -15.06 12.80
N MET A 241 -14.01 -14.59 11.88
CA MET A 241 -14.45 -13.21 11.77
C MET A 241 -15.32 -12.76 12.95
N VAL A 242 -16.18 -13.61 13.51
CA VAL A 242 -17.04 -13.25 14.65
C VAL A 242 -16.22 -13.13 15.93
N TYR A 243 -15.08 -13.82 16.02
CA TYR A 243 -14.15 -13.70 17.14
C TYR A 243 -13.44 -12.32 17.17
N VAL A 244 -13.11 -11.77 15.99
CA VAL A 244 -12.48 -10.45 15.86
C VAL A 244 -13.53 -9.34 15.87
N PHE A 245 -14.63 -9.50 15.13
CA PHE A 245 -15.73 -8.53 14.99
C PHE A 245 -17.07 -9.15 15.41
N PRO A 246 -17.33 -9.33 16.71
CA PRO A 246 -18.57 -9.92 17.18
C PRO A 246 -19.76 -9.02 16.86
N ARG A 247 -20.82 -9.61 16.32
CA ARG A 247 -22.10 -8.90 16.05
C ARG A 247 -22.98 -8.84 17.28
N VAL A 248 -22.77 -9.75 18.24
CA VAL A 248 -23.49 -9.83 19.51
C VAL A 248 -22.47 -9.92 20.65
N THR A 249 -22.65 -9.11 21.69
CA THR A 249 -21.78 -9.06 22.87
C THR A 249 -22.61 -8.94 24.16
N LYS A 250 -21.95 -9.14 25.31
CA LYS A 250 -22.53 -8.93 26.64
C LYS A 250 -22.04 -7.61 27.24
N CYS A 251 -22.90 -7.00 28.05
CA CYS A 251 -22.60 -5.84 28.87
C CYS A 251 -23.23 -5.99 30.26
N THR A 252 -22.47 -5.67 31.29
CA THR A 252 -22.91 -5.75 32.70
C THR A 252 -23.12 -4.35 33.25
N PHE A 253 -24.37 -3.98 33.51
CA PHE A 253 -24.72 -2.72 34.15
C PHE A 253 -25.03 -2.95 35.63
N HIS A 254 -24.38 -2.19 36.51
CA HIS A 254 -24.61 -2.26 37.95
C HIS A 254 -25.41 -1.06 38.42
N LYS A 255 -26.47 -1.29 39.20
CA LYS A 255 -27.26 -0.23 39.86
C LYS A 255 -27.54 -0.57 41.31
N PHE A 256 -27.82 0.44 42.12
CA PHE A 256 -28.29 0.21 43.49
C PHE A 256 -29.81 -0.06 43.49
N GLY A 257 -30.21 -1.13 44.17
CA GLY A 257 -31.62 -1.44 44.43
C GLY A 257 -32.22 -0.58 45.53
N PRO A 258 -33.54 -0.68 45.79
CA PRO A 258 -34.23 0.09 46.84
C PRO A 258 -33.65 -0.11 48.25
N SER A 259 -33.04 -1.27 48.51
CA SER A 259 -32.35 -1.62 49.76
C SER A 259 -30.90 -1.14 49.84
N GLY A 260 -30.39 -0.45 48.81
CA GLY A 260 -28.97 -0.04 48.74
C GLY A 260 -28.00 -1.17 48.38
N SER A 261 -28.49 -2.39 48.10
CA SER A 261 -27.66 -3.49 47.61
C SER A 261 -27.37 -3.35 46.11
N LEU A 262 -26.21 -3.84 45.67
CA LEU A 262 -25.81 -3.85 44.27
C LEU A 262 -26.66 -4.86 43.49
N VAL A 263 -27.33 -4.40 42.44
CA VAL A 263 -28.11 -5.23 41.49
C VAL A 263 -27.41 -5.20 40.15
N ARG A 264 -27.10 -6.39 39.62
CA ARG A 264 -26.46 -6.58 38.32
C ARG A 264 -27.49 -6.85 37.24
N HIS A 265 -27.36 -6.12 36.13
CA HIS A 265 -28.16 -6.27 34.92
C HIS A 265 -27.27 -6.71 33.77
N ASP A 266 -27.41 -7.98 33.37
CA ASP A 266 -26.75 -8.51 32.18
C ASP A 266 -27.61 -8.16 30.96
N SER A 267 -27.02 -7.41 30.04
CA SER A 267 -27.65 -7.01 28.79
C SER A 267 -26.97 -7.70 27.61
N LEU A 268 -27.78 -8.19 26.67
CA LEU A 268 -27.31 -8.68 25.38
C LEU A 268 -27.36 -7.51 24.40
N CYS A 269 -26.25 -7.26 23.70
CA CYS A 269 -26.11 -6.13 22.81
C CYS A 269 -25.75 -6.57 21.39
N VAL A 270 -26.48 -6.04 20.41
CA VAL A 270 -26.18 -6.18 18.98
C VAL A 270 -25.39 -4.96 18.53
N LEU A 271 -24.31 -5.19 17.78
CA LEU A 271 -23.39 -4.17 17.28
C LEU A 271 -23.45 -4.11 15.74
N PRO A 272 -24.41 -3.38 15.14
CA PRO A 272 -24.48 -3.20 13.69
C PRO A 272 -23.21 -2.60 13.09
N LEU A 273 -22.51 -1.77 13.88
CA LEU A 273 -21.23 -1.16 13.50
C LEU A 273 -20.18 -2.20 13.10
N ASN A 274 -20.15 -3.35 13.78
CA ASN A 274 -19.15 -4.38 13.51
C ASN A 274 -19.37 -5.08 12.17
N VAL A 275 -20.59 -5.10 11.63
CA VAL A 275 -20.85 -5.61 10.27
C VAL A 275 -20.17 -4.72 9.22
N VAL A 276 -20.23 -3.40 9.40
CA VAL A 276 -19.56 -2.45 8.49
C VAL A 276 -18.05 -2.60 8.60
N ASN A 277 -17.51 -2.65 9.82
CA ASN A 277 -16.08 -2.85 10.06
C ASN A 277 -15.59 -4.17 9.45
N GLU A 278 -16.32 -5.27 9.66
CA GLU A 278 -16.02 -6.59 9.11
C GLU A 278 -15.81 -6.51 7.59
N LYS A 279 -16.74 -5.90 6.84
CA LYS A 279 -16.65 -5.79 5.38
C LYS A 279 -15.54 -4.84 4.92
N THR A 280 -15.38 -3.71 5.60
CA THR A 280 -14.29 -2.76 5.33
C THR A 280 -12.93 -3.43 5.48
N TYR A 281 -12.68 -4.14 6.57
CA TYR A 281 -11.38 -4.73 6.85
C TYR A 281 -11.07 -5.97 6.01
N VAL A 282 -12.08 -6.73 5.57
CA VAL A 282 -11.86 -7.78 4.56
C VAL A 282 -11.35 -7.16 3.26
N PHE A 283 -12.03 -6.11 2.78
CA PHE A 283 -11.63 -5.43 1.55
C PHE A 283 -10.22 -4.84 1.67
N LEU A 284 -9.94 -4.14 2.77
CA LEU A 284 -8.63 -3.53 3.02
C LEU A 284 -7.51 -4.57 3.11
N TRP A 285 -7.76 -5.75 3.68
CA TRP A 285 -6.77 -6.82 3.74
C TRP A 285 -6.30 -7.24 2.35
N PHE A 286 -7.23 -7.60 1.46
CA PHE A 286 -6.89 -8.01 0.09
C PHE A 286 -6.22 -6.86 -0.67
N TRP A 287 -6.73 -5.64 -0.49
CA TRP A 287 -6.18 -4.44 -1.10
C TRP A 287 -4.71 -4.20 -0.69
N PHE A 288 -4.40 -4.30 0.60
CA PHE A 288 -3.04 -4.10 1.12
C PHE A 288 -2.08 -5.21 0.68
N ILE A 289 -2.52 -6.46 0.60
CA ILE A 289 -1.69 -7.57 0.09
C ILE A 289 -1.36 -7.36 -1.41
N ILE A 290 -2.36 -7.02 -2.23
CA ILE A 290 -2.15 -6.72 -3.66
C ILE A 290 -1.18 -5.54 -3.83
N LEU A 291 -1.36 -4.47 -3.05
CA LEU A 291 -0.46 -3.33 -3.08
C LEU A 291 0.96 -3.65 -2.62
N ALA A 292 1.11 -4.42 -1.55
CA ALA A 292 2.42 -4.86 -1.07
C ALA A 292 3.15 -5.67 -2.15
N PHE A 293 2.44 -6.56 -2.85
CA PHE A 293 3.00 -7.30 -3.98
C PHE A 293 3.44 -6.38 -5.13
N LEU A 294 2.57 -5.48 -5.59
CA LEU A 294 2.88 -4.56 -6.69
C LEU A 294 4.05 -3.61 -6.35
N LEU A 295 4.10 -3.11 -5.11
CA LEU A 295 5.18 -2.25 -4.63
C LEU A 295 6.49 -3.03 -4.48
N SER A 296 6.44 -4.28 -4.02
CA SER A 296 7.62 -5.16 -3.96
C SER A 296 8.21 -5.41 -5.34
N LEU A 297 7.36 -5.69 -6.35
CA LEU A 297 7.78 -5.83 -7.74
C LEU A 297 8.38 -4.52 -8.28
N LEU A 298 7.79 -3.36 -7.95
CA LEU A 298 8.30 -2.06 -8.37
C LEU A 298 9.69 -1.79 -7.78
N VAL A 299 9.86 -1.96 -6.47
CA VAL A 299 11.14 -1.76 -5.78
C VAL A 299 12.18 -2.76 -6.29
N GLY A 300 11.81 -4.02 -6.49
CA GLY A 300 12.67 -5.03 -7.10
C GLY A 300 13.11 -4.63 -8.51
N TYR A 301 12.19 -4.13 -9.33
CA TYR A 301 12.52 -3.59 -10.66
C TYR A 301 13.52 -2.41 -10.57
N ARG A 302 13.37 -1.50 -9.61
CA ARG A 302 14.35 -0.41 -9.38
C ARG A 302 15.72 -0.94 -8.95
N ALA A 303 15.75 -1.92 -8.06
CA ALA A 303 17.00 -2.56 -7.63
C ALA A 303 17.73 -3.23 -8.80
N ILE A 304 17.00 -3.91 -9.70
CA ILE A 304 17.56 -4.49 -10.92
C ILE A 304 18.13 -3.41 -11.85
N LEU A 305 17.47 -2.27 -12.02
CA LEU A 305 17.99 -1.14 -12.84
C LEU A 305 19.27 -0.52 -12.27
N LEU A 306 19.40 -0.53 -10.94
CA LEU A 306 20.61 -0.08 -10.26
C LEU A 306 21.76 -1.08 -10.46
N ALA A 307 21.49 -2.37 -10.29
CA ALA A 307 22.48 -3.44 -10.40
C ALA A 307 22.93 -3.74 -11.85
N ALA A 308 22.02 -3.62 -12.83
CA ALA A 308 22.27 -3.96 -14.23
C ALA A 308 22.28 -2.70 -15.13
N PRO A 309 23.42 -2.02 -15.28
CA PRO A 309 23.52 -0.82 -16.12
C PRO A 309 23.24 -1.08 -17.61
N SER A 310 23.40 -2.33 -18.08
CA SER A 310 23.12 -2.75 -19.46
C SER A 310 21.64 -2.69 -19.85
N LEU A 311 20.71 -2.64 -18.88
CA LEU A 311 19.28 -2.52 -19.15
C LEU A 311 18.86 -1.09 -19.50
N ARG A 312 19.62 -0.09 -19.07
CA ARG A 312 19.30 1.34 -19.25
C ARG A 312 19.19 1.76 -20.72
N PRO A 313 20.18 1.48 -21.60
CA PRO A 313 20.06 1.83 -23.01
C PRO A 313 18.95 1.05 -23.71
N ARG A 314 18.74 -0.23 -23.35
CA ARG A 314 17.66 -1.06 -23.90
C ARG A 314 16.28 -0.47 -23.59
N LEU A 315 16.06 -0.02 -22.37
CA LEU A 315 14.81 0.59 -21.95
C LEU A 315 14.58 1.97 -22.55
N LEU A 316 15.66 2.75 -22.71
CA LEU A 316 15.59 4.05 -23.38
C LEU A 316 15.23 3.88 -24.87
N ALA A 317 15.83 2.89 -25.54
CA ALA A 317 15.53 2.55 -26.92
C ALA A 317 14.13 1.93 -27.09
N ALA A 318 13.67 1.11 -26.14
CA ALA A 318 12.34 0.52 -26.20
C ALA A 318 11.20 1.54 -25.96
N ARG A 319 11.50 2.71 -25.38
CA ARG A 319 10.53 3.80 -25.19
C ARG A 319 10.03 4.29 -26.55
N HIS A 320 8.75 4.67 -26.60
CA HIS A 320 8.10 5.23 -27.79
C HIS A 320 8.32 4.39 -29.06
N ARG A 321 8.07 3.08 -28.94
CA ARG A 321 8.08 2.11 -30.05
C ARG A 321 9.40 2.07 -30.85
N GLY A 322 10.55 2.29 -30.20
CA GLY A 322 11.85 2.22 -30.90
C GLY A 322 12.25 3.52 -31.61
N SER A 323 11.65 4.65 -31.26
CA SER A 323 11.94 5.93 -31.94
C SER A 323 13.39 6.41 -31.77
N VAL A 324 14.05 6.06 -30.67
CA VAL A 324 15.47 6.37 -30.43
C VAL A 324 16.35 5.19 -30.89
N PRO A 325 17.32 5.39 -31.80
CA PRO A 325 18.27 4.36 -32.19
C PRO A 325 19.07 3.83 -31.00
N ARG A 326 19.37 2.53 -31.00
CA ARG A 326 20.13 1.90 -29.90
C ARG A 326 21.51 2.53 -29.70
N GLU A 327 22.20 2.87 -30.78
CA GLU A 327 23.49 3.55 -30.74
C GLU A 327 23.43 4.87 -29.97
N THR A 328 22.41 5.70 -30.23
CA THR A 328 22.19 6.97 -29.52
C THR A 328 21.94 6.73 -28.03
N ALA A 329 21.15 5.69 -27.70
CA ALA A 329 20.86 5.33 -26.32
C ALA A 329 22.11 4.83 -25.57
N ASP A 330 22.99 4.09 -26.26
CA ASP A 330 24.25 3.60 -25.70
C ASP A 330 25.23 4.75 -25.42
N ILE A 331 25.33 5.75 -26.33
CA ILE A 331 26.14 6.96 -26.11
C ILE A 331 25.67 7.70 -24.85
N VAL A 332 24.35 7.93 -24.72
CA VAL A 332 23.78 8.59 -23.53
C VAL A 332 24.06 7.78 -22.27
N ALA A 333 23.89 6.46 -22.31
CA ALA A 333 24.11 5.59 -21.14
C ALA A 333 25.58 5.52 -20.70
N ARG A 334 26.54 5.74 -21.60
CA ARG A 334 27.98 5.75 -21.29
C ARG A 334 28.41 7.03 -20.57
N GLU A 335 27.88 8.16 -21.02
CA GLU A 335 28.33 9.48 -20.56
C GLU A 335 27.46 10.06 -19.43
N ALA A 336 26.17 9.68 -19.38
CA ALA A 336 25.20 10.14 -18.39
C ALA A 336 25.20 9.23 -17.15
N GLU A 337 24.98 9.83 -15.98
CA GLU A 337 24.81 9.06 -14.75
C GLU A 337 23.37 8.54 -14.61
N VAL A 338 23.15 7.70 -13.59
CA VAL A 338 21.85 7.05 -13.33
C VAL A 338 20.72 8.07 -13.23
N GLY A 339 20.97 9.19 -12.56
CA GLY A 339 19.98 10.24 -12.36
C GLY A 339 19.58 10.97 -13.63
N ASP A 340 20.54 11.24 -14.51
CA ASP A 340 20.28 11.91 -15.78
C ASP A 340 19.50 10.97 -16.72
N TRP A 341 19.88 9.69 -16.77
CA TRP A 341 19.12 8.67 -17.51
C TRP A 341 17.69 8.57 -16.98
N TRP A 342 17.50 8.58 -15.66
CA TRP A 342 16.17 8.55 -15.05
C TRP A 342 15.34 9.79 -15.40
N LEU A 343 15.94 10.97 -15.34
CA LEU A 343 15.29 12.22 -15.73
C LEU A 343 14.86 12.17 -17.20
N LEU A 344 15.72 11.73 -18.12
CA LEU A 344 15.40 11.55 -19.54
C LEU A 344 14.28 10.51 -19.74
N TYR A 345 14.35 9.40 -19.02
CA TYR A 345 13.32 8.37 -19.07
C TYR A 345 11.94 8.91 -18.62
N MET A 346 11.92 9.76 -17.60
CA MET A 346 10.70 10.44 -17.12
C MET A 346 10.25 11.57 -18.06
N LEU A 347 11.18 12.32 -18.63
CA LEU A 347 10.91 13.38 -19.60
C LEU A 347 10.20 12.83 -20.83
N GLY A 348 10.59 11.63 -21.29
CA GLY A 348 9.92 10.95 -22.39
C GLY A 348 8.44 10.66 -22.15
N ARG A 349 7.96 10.62 -20.90
CA ARG A 349 6.51 10.45 -20.62
C ARG A 349 5.72 11.76 -20.77
N ASN A 350 6.43 12.89 -20.80
CA ASN A 350 5.86 14.23 -20.71
C ASN A 350 6.07 15.07 -21.97
N ILE A 351 6.80 14.57 -22.97
CA ILE A 351 7.09 15.27 -24.23
C ILE A 351 6.58 14.41 -25.40
N ASP A 352 6.13 15.08 -26.46
CA ASP A 352 5.76 14.42 -27.72
C ASP A 352 6.89 13.49 -28.24
N PRO A 353 6.59 12.26 -28.68
CA PRO A 353 7.59 11.27 -29.07
C PRO A 353 8.59 11.76 -30.15
N CYS A 354 8.13 12.57 -31.11
CA CYS A 354 8.98 13.12 -32.16
C CYS A 354 10.02 14.11 -31.60
N ILE A 355 9.58 15.01 -30.72
CA ILE A 355 10.45 16.00 -30.07
C ILE A 355 11.45 15.29 -29.15
N TYR A 356 10.99 14.30 -28.38
CA TYR A 356 11.86 13.51 -27.51
C TYR A 356 12.99 12.82 -28.28
N LYS A 357 12.69 12.23 -29.45
CA LYS A 357 13.69 11.62 -30.32
C LYS A 357 14.78 12.62 -30.73
N GLU A 358 14.38 13.81 -31.19
CA GLU A 358 15.32 14.86 -31.60
C GLU A 358 16.19 15.34 -30.44
N VAL A 359 15.59 15.57 -29.27
CA VAL A 359 16.31 16.00 -28.06
C VAL A 359 17.37 14.98 -27.67
N VAL A 360 17.02 13.69 -27.61
CA VAL A 360 17.96 12.63 -27.22
C VAL A 360 19.08 12.46 -28.25
N ALA A 361 18.76 12.54 -29.55
CA ALA A 361 19.76 12.45 -30.61
C ALA A 361 20.75 13.62 -30.61
N GLU A 362 20.25 14.85 -30.47
CA GLU A 362 21.09 16.04 -30.42
C GLU A 362 21.93 16.10 -29.13
N LEU A 363 21.35 15.68 -28.00
CA LEU A 363 22.06 15.57 -26.73
C LEU A 363 23.22 14.57 -26.83
N ALA A 364 22.98 13.38 -27.38
CA ALA A 364 24.03 12.36 -27.57
C ALA A 364 25.19 12.87 -28.42
N LYS A 365 24.89 13.53 -29.55
CA LYS A 365 25.91 14.11 -30.45
C LYS A 365 26.76 15.18 -29.74
N LYS A 366 26.14 16.06 -28.96
CA LYS A 366 26.85 17.11 -28.21
C LYS A 366 27.71 16.51 -27.09
N MET A 367 27.23 15.46 -26.42
CA MET A 367 27.98 14.74 -25.39
C MET A 367 29.20 14.02 -25.96
N GLU A 368 29.07 13.35 -27.11
CA GLU A 368 30.19 12.70 -27.80
C GLU A 368 31.24 13.71 -28.28
N THR A 369 30.79 14.85 -28.82
CA THR A 369 31.70 15.93 -29.23
C THR A 369 32.47 16.49 -28.04
N ALA A 370 31.79 16.71 -26.91
CA ALA A 370 32.42 17.17 -25.67
C ALA A 370 33.43 16.15 -25.11
N ALA A 371 33.09 14.85 -25.17
CA ALA A 371 33.97 13.77 -24.75
C ALA A 371 35.23 13.69 -25.64
N SER A 372 35.08 13.76 -26.97
CA SER A 372 36.19 13.76 -27.93
C SER A 372 37.17 14.92 -27.71
N ASN A 373 36.64 16.12 -27.40
CA ASN A 373 37.46 17.30 -27.08
C ASN A 373 38.22 17.19 -25.75
N SER A 374 37.85 16.25 -24.87
CA SER A 374 38.47 16.06 -23.54
C SER A 374 39.59 15.01 -23.47
N GLY A 375 40.05 14.50 -24.63
CA GLY A 375 41.15 13.53 -24.73
C GLY A 375 40.71 12.08 -24.43
N PRO A 376 41.44 11.06 -24.95
CA PRO A 376 40.96 9.68 -24.92
C PRO A 376 40.97 9.09 -23.50
N ARG A 377 39.81 8.66 -23.02
CA ARG A 377 39.68 7.72 -21.90
C ARG A 377 39.45 6.32 -22.45
N VAL A 378 40.24 5.37 -21.95
CA VAL A 378 40.22 3.93 -22.30
C VAL A 378 38.77 3.39 -22.32
N PRO A 379 38.32 2.72 -23.40
CA PRO A 379 37.01 2.09 -23.44
C PRO A 379 36.90 0.99 -22.37
N ARG A 380 35.86 1.05 -21.54
CA ARG A 380 35.42 -0.10 -20.75
C ARG A 380 34.76 -1.09 -21.72
N GLU A 381 35.44 -2.19 -22.03
CA GLU A 381 34.90 -3.26 -22.85
C GLU A 381 33.56 -3.75 -22.30
N LEU A 382 32.57 -3.81 -23.19
CA LEU A 382 31.27 -4.43 -22.96
C LEU A 382 31.49 -5.95 -22.99
N PRO A 383 31.09 -6.75 -21.99
CA PRO A 383 31.18 -8.20 -22.11
C PRO A 383 30.21 -8.69 -23.19
N SER A 384 30.78 -9.19 -24.28
CA SER A 384 30.07 -9.92 -25.32
C SER A 384 29.54 -11.25 -24.75
N ALA A 385 28.30 -11.59 -25.14
CA ALA A 385 27.70 -12.87 -24.81
C ALA A 385 28.49 -14.03 -25.47
N PRO A 386 28.69 -15.18 -24.79
CA PRO A 386 29.38 -16.31 -25.40
C PRO A 386 28.49 -16.96 -26.46
N SER A 387 28.99 -16.97 -27.69
CA SER A 387 28.44 -17.73 -28.81
C SER A 387 28.97 -19.16 -28.83
N SER A 388 28.05 -20.10 -29.05
CA SER A 388 28.22 -21.41 -29.70
C SER A 388 29.25 -22.39 -29.14
N PHE A 389 28.70 -23.47 -28.58
CA PHE A 389 29.28 -24.78 -28.33
C PHE A 389 29.71 -25.40 -29.67
N GLU A 390 31.00 -25.40 -29.99
CA GLU A 390 31.57 -26.19 -31.09
C GLU A 390 32.24 -27.44 -30.53
N THR A 391 31.71 -28.57 -30.99
CA THR A 391 32.14 -29.95 -30.78
C THR A 391 33.57 -30.20 -31.28
N GLN A 392 34.45 -30.72 -30.40
CA GLN A 392 35.72 -31.32 -30.82
C GLN A 392 35.51 -32.80 -31.22
N PRO A 393 36.11 -33.27 -32.34
CA PRO A 393 36.22 -34.68 -32.64
C PRO A 393 37.51 -35.29 -32.06
N THR A 394 37.49 -36.61 -32.07
CA THR A 394 38.32 -37.61 -31.41
C THR A 394 39.75 -37.82 -31.94
N MET A 395 40.58 -38.34 -31.01
CA MET A 395 41.75 -39.24 -31.16
C MET A 395 43.07 -38.72 -31.77
N GLU A 396 44.16 -38.83 -30.99
CA GLU A 396 45.32 -39.61 -31.40
C GLU A 396 46.15 -40.12 -30.19
N LYS A 397 46.56 -41.39 -30.26
CA LYS A 397 47.43 -42.10 -29.31
C LYS A 397 48.88 -41.57 -29.38
N ARG A 398 49.58 -41.50 -28.25
CA ARG A 398 51.00 -41.88 -28.21
C ARG A 398 51.43 -42.36 -26.82
N SER A 399 52.28 -43.37 -26.88
CA SER A 399 52.69 -44.32 -25.86
C SER A 399 54.09 -44.01 -25.30
N LEU A 400 54.37 -44.56 -24.10
CA LEU A 400 55.71 -44.88 -23.53
C LEU A 400 56.52 -43.64 -23.05
N THR A 401 57.27 -43.62 -21.95
CA THR A 401 57.96 -44.67 -21.16
C THR A 401 58.43 -44.05 -19.82
N GLU A 402 58.64 -44.89 -18.78
CA GLU A 402 59.71 -44.86 -17.74
C GLU A 402 60.00 -43.54 -16.96
N VAL A 403 60.13 -43.47 -15.63
CA VAL A 403 60.63 -44.37 -14.56
C VAL A 403 59.89 -44.05 -13.26
#